data_AF-A0A416MH20-F1
#
_entry.id   AF-A0A416MH20-F1
#
_cell.length_a   1.000
_cell.length_b   1.000
_cell.length_c   1.000
_cell.angle_alpha   90.00
_cell.angle_beta   90.00
_cell.angle_gamma   90.00
#
_symmetry.space_group_name_H-M   'P 1'
#
loop_
_entity.id
_entity.type
_entity.pdbx_description
1 polymer ?
#
loop_
_entity_poly.entity_id
_entity_poly.type
_entity_poly.pdbx_seq_one_letter_code
_entity_poly.pdbx_strand_id
1 'polypeptide(L)'
;MHLSRADALSAARVTLKDHQEYLVLSDNFVWEESGTLRVVGGEETIIRTFPKLSKDVLPSDFKEIAGEGEFTVYKRSQAKNNANVQTSVSFAQSAQAPEEFSGKLVNSCGQPETLKGDEKIYEISVQYARENGKGRKEGYDCILSFDYACESMELFVNGRKVNDYFYTGQKALFSLGYFAFPTKITAVLHPLHEGDHIYLQEWPKMDDKKACRIEAVTLTEQFT
;
A
#
# COMPACT_ATOMS: atom_id res chain seq x y z
N MET A 1 -25.43 3.80 -11.21
CA MET A 1 -23.96 3.66 -11.18
C MET A 1 -23.45 2.34 -11.76
N HIS A 2 -22.72 2.40 -12.88
CA HIS A 2 -21.96 1.28 -13.42
C HIS A 2 -20.48 1.63 -13.30
N LEU A 3 -19.69 0.81 -12.59
CA LEU A 3 -18.25 1.00 -12.44
C LEU A 3 -17.52 0.16 -13.48
N SER A 4 -16.47 0.72 -14.09
CA SER A 4 -15.52 -0.13 -14.82
C SER A 4 -14.75 -1.01 -13.82
N ARG A 5 -14.10 -2.07 -14.30
CA ARG A 5 -13.23 -2.91 -13.44
C ARG A 5 -12.13 -2.06 -12.80
N ALA A 6 -11.51 -1.16 -13.57
CA ALA A 6 -10.48 -0.27 -13.06
C ALA A 6 -11.01 0.64 -11.95
N ASP A 7 -12.19 1.23 -12.14
CA ASP A 7 -12.80 2.09 -11.13
C ASP A 7 -13.12 1.30 -9.85
N ALA A 8 -13.73 0.11 -9.98
CA ALA A 8 -14.06 -0.74 -8.83
C ALA A 8 -12.83 -1.15 -8.02
N LEU A 9 -11.67 -1.33 -8.66
CA LEU A 9 -10.41 -1.66 -7.99
C LEU A 9 -9.80 -0.46 -7.24
N SER A 10 -10.09 0.76 -7.70
CA SER A 10 -9.65 2.02 -7.06
C SER A 10 -10.66 2.58 -6.05
N ALA A 11 -11.76 1.85 -5.82
CA ALA A 11 -12.89 2.34 -5.06
C ALA A 11 -12.75 2.04 -3.57
N ALA A 12 -12.98 3.06 -2.75
CA ALA A 12 -13.11 2.95 -1.31
C ALA A 12 -14.45 3.50 -0.85
N ARG A 13 -15.04 2.85 0.17
CA ARG A 13 -16.19 3.39 0.89
C ARG A 13 -15.68 4.12 2.14
N VAL A 14 -16.03 5.39 2.29
CA VAL A 14 -15.65 6.22 3.44
C VAL A 14 -16.88 6.89 4.03
N THR A 15 -17.06 6.81 5.34
CA THR A 15 -18.11 7.53 6.08
C THR A 15 -17.49 8.75 6.74
N LEU A 16 -18.06 9.95 6.53
CA LEU A 16 -17.51 11.21 7.05
C LEU A 16 -18.41 11.81 8.14
N LYS A 17 -18.03 12.96 8.72
CA LYS A 17 -18.75 13.58 9.87
C LYS A 17 -20.19 14.00 9.59
N ASP A 18 -20.55 14.14 8.32
CA ASP A 18 -21.94 14.39 7.90
C ASP A 18 -22.79 13.10 7.92
N HIS A 19 -22.22 11.98 8.39
CA HIS A 19 -22.82 10.66 8.46
C HIS A 19 -23.22 10.10 7.09
N GLN A 20 -22.70 10.69 6.01
CA GLN A 20 -22.90 10.21 4.65
C GLN A 20 -21.79 9.21 4.29
N GLU A 21 -22.18 8.12 3.63
CA GLU A 21 -21.22 7.23 2.97
C GLU A 21 -20.90 7.77 1.59
N TYR A 22 -19.61 7.79 1.27
CA TYR A 22 -19.06 8.18 -0.02
C TYR A 22 -18.35 7.01 -0.66
N LEU A 23 -18.61 6.80 -1.95
CA LEU A 23 -17.74 6.06 -2.84
C LEU A 23 -16.67 7.01 -3.36
N VAL A 24 -15.41 6.72 -3.07
CA VAL A 24 -14.25 7.51 -3.49
C VAL A 24 -13.37 6.66 -4.38
N LEU A 25 -13.15 7.10 -5.62
CA LEU A 25 -12.19 6.50 -6.55
C LEU A 25 -10.87 7.27 -6.45
N SER A 26 -9.79 6.57 -6.13
CA SER A 26 -8.46 7.13 -5.93
C SER A 26 -7.39 6.11 -6.31
N ASP A 27 -6.30 6.57 -6.93
CA ASP A 27 -5.14 5.72 -7.24
C ASP A 27 -4.35 5.29 -5.99
N ASN A 28 -4.64 5.92 -4.84
CA ASN A 28 -3.99 5.63 -3.57
C ASN A 28 -4.97 5.65 -2.39
N PHE A 29 -4.45 5.45 -1.19
CA PHE A 29 -5.24 5.32 0.03
C PHE A 29 -6.12 6.55 0.29
N VAL A 30 -7.33 6.27 0.76
CA VAL A 30 -8.26 7.27 1.26
C VAL A 30 -8.89 6.75 2.54
N TRP A 31 -9.06 7.62 3.53
CA TRP A 31 -9.69 7.28 4.80
C TRP A 31 -10.34 8.51 5.43
N GLU A 32 -11.09 8.29 6.51
CA GLU A 32 -11.63 9.36 7.33
C GLU A 32 -10.63 9.72 8.43
N GLU A 33 -10.31 11.02 8.57
CA GLU A 33 -9.57 11.54 9.71
C GLU A 33 -10.21 12.83 10.21
N SER A 34 -10.49 12.88 11.52
CA SER A 34 -11.08 14.05 12.19
C SER A 34 -12.38 14.55 11.54
N GLY A 35 -13.16 13.63 10.99
CA GLY A 35 -14.42 13.86 10.32
C GLY A 35 -14.32 14.27 8.85
N THR A 36 -13.12 14.29 8.28
CA THR A 36 -12.85 14.76 6.91
C THR A 36 -12.16 13.70 6.07
N LEU A 37 -12.29 13.80 4.74
CA LEU A 37 -11.63 12.86 3.84
C LEU A 37 -10.12 13.11 3.83
N ARG A 38 -9.31 12.07 3.95
CA ARG A 38 -7.87 12.10 3.67
C ARG A 38 -7.57 11.37 2.38
N VAL A 39 -6.62 11.91 1.62
CA VAL A 39 -6.26 11.39 0.30
C VAL A 39 -4.76 11.42 0.14
N VAL A 40 -4.19 10.23 -0.05
CA VAL A 40 -2.78 10.10 -0.39
C VAL A 40 -2.62 10.26 -1.89
N GLY A 41 -1.62 11.02 -2.32
CA GLY A 41 -1.32 11.14 -3.74
C GLY A 41 -0.10 12.00 -4.03
N GLY A 42 0.38 11.96 -5.28
CA GLY A 42 1.54 12.75 -5.70
C GLY A 42 1.24 14.25 -5.81
N GLU A 43 2.13 14.97 -6.50
CA GLU A 43 1.97 16.40 -6.79
C GLU A 43 0.60 16.73 -7.36
N GLU A 44 0.17 15.94 -8.34
CA GLU A 44 -1.13 16.06 -8.96
C GLU A 44 -1.95 14.86 -8.50
N THR A 45 -3.00 15.11 -7.72
CA THR A 45 -3.90 14.06 -7.23
C THR A 45 -5.31 14.33 -7.75
N ILE A 46 -5.95 13.31 -8.32
CA ILE A 46 -7.34 13.36 -8.78
C ILE A 46 -8.13 12.32 -7.99
N ILE A 47 -9.29 12.72 -7.48
CA ILE A 47 -10.28 11.81 -6.93
C ILE A 47 -11.62 12.01 -7.61
N ARG A 48 -12.44 10.96 -7.62
CA ARG A 48 -13.83 11.01 -8.08
C ARG A 48 -14.73 10.50 -6.98
N THR A 49 -15.78 11.24 -6.62
CA THR A 49 -16.67 10.84 -5.53
C THR A 49 -18.14 10.79 -5.93
N PHE A 50 -18.85 9.86 -5.30
CA PHE A 50 -20.31 9.82 -5.29
C PHE A 50 -20.82 9.52 -3.86
N PRO A 51 -21.77 10.30 -3.31
CA PRO A 51 -22.27 11.56 -3.86
C PRO A 51 -21.19 12.66 -3.87
N LYS A 52 -21.56 13.84 -4.36
CA LYS A 52 -20.72 15.04 -4.28
C LYS A 52 -20.37 15.35 -2.83
N LEU A 53 -19.09 15.58 -2.53
CA LEU A 53 -18.65 15.96 -1.18
C LEU A 53 -19.22 17.32 -0.78
N SER A 54 -19.69 17.42 0.47
CA SER A 54 -20.04 18.70 1.08
C SER A 54 -18.78 19.54 1.35
N LYS A 55 -18.94 20.88 1.42
CA LYS A 55 -17.81 21.79 1.66
C LYS A 55 -17.10 21.53 2.99
N ASP A 56 -17.82 20.98 3.97
CA ASP A 56 -17.29 20.76 5.31
C ASP A 56 -16.42 19.50 5.41
N VAL A 57 -16.55 18.58 4.45
CA VAL A 57 -15.82 17.30 4.43
C VAL A 57 -14.81 17.21 3.28
N LEU A 58 -14.90 18.11 2.30
CA LEU A 58 -13.91 18.26 1.23
C LEU A 58 -12.61 18.85 1.79
N PRO A 59 -11.45 18.23 1.55
CA PRO A 59 -10.16 18.79 1.94
C PRO A 59 -9.92 20.14 1.27
N SER A 60 -9.37 21.10 2.03
CA SER A 60 -9.25 22.49 1.62
C SER A 60 -8.32 22.73 0.42
N ASP A 61 -7.43 21.77 0.14
CA ASP A 61 -6.48 21.76 -0.95
C ASP A 61 -7.01 21.10 -2.24
N PHE A 62 -8.20 20.48 -2.18
CA PHE A 62 -8.90 19.94 -3.35
C PHE A 62 -9.90 20.95 -3.91
N LYS A 63 -9.95 21.02 -5.24
CA LYS A 63 -10.92 21.84 -5.98
C LYS A 63 -11.73 20.96 -6.90
N GLU A 64 -13.04 21.18 -6.94
CA GLU A 64 -13.92 20.59 -7.94
C GLU A 64 -13.53 21.13 -9.32
N ILE A 65 -13.30 20.22 -10.28
CA ILE A 65 -12.88 20.59 -11.64
C ILE A 65 -13.86 20.15 -12.72
N ALA A 66 -14.66 19.11 -12.47
CA ALA A 66 -15.61 18.57 -13.45
C ALA A 66 -16.65 17.65 -12.79
N GLY A 67 -17.68 17.29 -13.55
CA GLY A 67 -18.51 16.13 -13.30
C GLY A 67 -18.27 15.07 -14.39
N GLU A 68 -18.27 13.79 -14.01
CA GLU A 68 -18.08 12.65 -14.90
C GLU A 68 -19.17 11.61 -14.63
N GLY A 69 -20.23 11.63 -15.44
CA GLY A 69 -21.42 10.82 -15.19
C GLY A 69 -22.06 11.17 -13.84
N GLU A 70 -22.14 10.21 -12.93
CA GLU A 70 -22.65 10.40 -11.56
C GLU A 70 -21.56 10.93 -10.60
N PHE A 71 -20.28 10.91 -10.98
CA PHE A 71 -19.17 11.31 -10.11
C PHE A 71 -18.88 12.80 -10.19
N THR A 72 -18.46 13.37 -9.06
CA THR A 72 -17.81 14.69 -9.01
C THR A 72 -16.30 14.51 -8.98
N VAL A 73 -15.57 15.24 -9.83
CA VAL A 73 -14.12 15.15 -9.98
C VAL A 73 -13.45 16.29 -9.21
N TYR A 74 -12.52 15.94 -8.34
CA TYR A 74 -11.72 16.89 -7.58
C TYR A 74 -10.24 16.71 -7.89
N LYS A 75 -9.51 17.81 -7.84
CA LYS A 75 -8.07 17.84 -8.08
C LYS A 75 -7.35 18.65 -7.02
N ARG A 76 -6.18 18.16 -6.64
CA ARG A 76 -5.19 18.84 -5.82
C ARG A 76 -3.87 18.95 -6.59
N SER A 77 -3.21 20.09 -6.41
CA SER A 77 -1.86 20.37 -6.94
C SER A 77 -0.94 20.80 -5.79
N GLN A 78 0.07 20.00 -5.48
CA GLN A 78 1.08 20.22 -4.45
C GLN A 78 2.43 20.52 -5.12
N ALA A 79 3.17 21.50 -4.59
CA ALA A 79 4.51 21.80 -5.10
C ALA A 79 5.48 20.65 -4.80
N LYS A 80 6.35 20.32 -5.77
CA LYS A 80 7.44 19.35 -5.60
C LYS A 80 8.19 19.60 -4.30
N ASN A 81 8.21 18.59 -3.44
CA ASN A 81 9.02 18.63 -2.23
C ASN A 81 10.47 18.27 -2.56
N ASN A 82 11.22 19.24 -3.09
CA ASN A 82 12.66 19.08 -3.38
C ASN A 82 13.52 18.95 -2.10
N ALA A 83 12.94 19.02 -0.89
CA ALA A 83 13.68 18.93 0.37
C ALA A 83 13.85 17.50 0.90
N ASN A 84 13.05 16.55 0.42
CA ASN A 84 13.20 15.12 0.73
C ASN A 84 14.08 14.46 -0.33
N VAL A 85 15.38 14.75 -0.30
CA VAL A 85 16.28 14.53 -1.44
C VAL A 85 16.68 13.06 -1.66
N GLN A 86 16.49 12.12 -0.74
CA GLN A 86 17.03 10.76 -0.94
C GLN A 86 16.37 9.73 -0.01
N THR A 87 15.15 9.30 -0.35
CA THR A 87 14.66 8.02 0.16
C THR A 87 14.97 6.95 -0.89
N SER A 88 15.79 5.96 -0.55
CA SER A 88 16.10 4.83 -1.43
C SER A 88 15.62 3.53 -0.82
N VAL A 89 15.27 2.58 -1.69
CA VAL A 89 14.89 1.23 -1.30
C VAL A 89 15.79 0.23 -2.02
N SER A 90 16.25 -0.77 -1.27
CA SER A 90 16.85 -1.97 -1.82
C SER A 90 16.15 -3.19 -1.24
N PHE A 91 16.15 -4.28 -1.98
CA PHE A 91 15.62 -5.55 -1.51
C PHE A 91 16.51 -6.69 -1.96
N ALA A 92 16.62 -7.71 -1.12
CA ALA A 92 17.37 -8.92 -1.41
C ALA A 92 16.63 -10.13 -0.87
N GLN A 93 16.66 -11.23 -1.62
CA GLN A 93 16.22 -12.51 -1.11
C GLN A 93 17.23 -12.98 -0.06
N SER A 94 16.75 -13.37 1.13
CA SER A 94 17.57 -13.98 2.16
C SER A 94 17.73 -15.48 1.88
N ALA A 95 18.93 -16.01 2.07
CA ALA A 95 19.22 -17.44 1.91
C ALA A 95 18.64 -18.30 3.05
N GLN A 96 18.36 -17.69 4.19
CA GLN A 96 17.77 -18.30 5.38
C GLN A 96 16.81 -17.31 6.04
N ALA A 97 15.80 -17.79 6.78
CA ALA A 97 15.11 -16.94 7.74
C ALA A 97 16.18 -16.35 8.67
N PRO A 98 16.31 -15.01 8.81
CA PRO A 98 17.37 -14.45 9.63
C PRO A 98 17.31 -15.09 11.02
N GLU A 99 18.45 -15.40 11.66
CA GLU A 99 18.48 -16.10 12.96
C GLU A 99 17.60 -15.43 14.02
N GLU A 100 17.40 -14.11 13.89
CA GLU A 100 16.46 -13.32 14.69
C GLU A 100 15.00 -13.78 14.61
N PHE A 101 14.60 -14.51 13.56
CA PHE A 101 13.23 -14.98 13.27
C PHE A 101 13.00 -16.45 13.62
N SER A 102 14.03 -17.22 13.97
CA SER A 102 13.86 -18.61 14.42
C SER A 102 12.98 -18.64 15.68
N GLY A 103 11.71 -18.98 15.51
CA GLY A 103 10.69 -18.97 16.57
C GLY A 103 10.16 -17.60 17.00
N LYS A 104 10.44 -16.52 16.25
CA LYS A 104 9.97 -15.15 16.60
C LYS A 104 8.97 -14.52 15.64
N LEU A 105 8.72 -15.12 14.47
CA LEU A 105 7.58 -14.66 13.65
C LEU A 105 6.33 -14.83 14.49
N VAL A 106 5.66 -13.72 14.71
CA VAL A 106 4.37 -13.72 15.40
C VAL A 106 3.33 -13.10 14.49
N ASN A 107 2.17 -13.74 14.46
CA ASN A 107 1.00 -13.20 13.78
C ASN A 107 0.56 -11.87 14.43
N SER A 108 -0.46 -11.23 13.87
CA SER A 108 -0.98 -9.95 14.38
C SER A 108 -1.45 -9.99 15.83
N CYS A 109 -1.71 -11.18 16.38
CA CYS A 109 -2.10 -11.42 17.77
C CYS A 109 -0.91 -11.77 18.70
N GLY A 110 0.32 -11.79 18.19
CA GLY A 110 1.51 -12.12 18.97
C GLY A 110 1.77 -13.62 19.18
N GLN A 111 1.06 -14.50 18.46
CA GLN A 111 1.27 -15.95 18.57
C GLN A 111 2.35 -16.44 17.59
N PRO A 112 3.17 -17.44 17.97
CA PRO A 112 4.21 -17.99 17.10
C PRO A 112 3.65 -18.51 15.76
N GLU A 113 4.39 -18.25 14.70
CA GLU A 113 4.09 -18.65 13.34
C GLU A 113 5.22 -19.53 12.79
N THR A 114 4.84 -20.65 12.16
CA THR A 114 5.77 -21.66 11.63
C THR A 114 5.69 -21.71 10.11
N LEU A 115 6.86 -21.59 9.46
CA LEU A 115 7.04 -21.73 8.03
C LEU A 115 7.03 -23.22 7.60
N LYS A 116 6.50 -23.51 6.42
CA LYS A 116 6.32 -24.83 5.81
C LYS A 116 7.53 -25.30 5.00
N GLY A 117 8.49 -24.42 4.72
CA GLY A 117 9.82 -24.73 4.19
C GLY A 117 10.02 -24.42 2.71
N ASP A 118 8.99 -23.96 2.00
CA ASP A 118 9.06 -23.56 0.59
C ASP A 118 8.80 -22.06 0.37
N GLU A 119 8.62 -21.31 1.46
CA GLU A 119 8.52 -19.85 1.47
C GLU A 119 9.82 -19.19 1.01
N LYS A 120 9.69 -17.98 0.48
CA LYS A 120 10.84 -17.10 0.25
C LYS A 120 10.78 -15.88 1.15
N ILE A 121 11.92 -15.54 1.72
CA ILE A 121 12.06 -14.40 2.61
C ILE A 121 12.88 -13.34 1.91
N TYR A 122 12.36 -12.12 1.88
CA TYR A 122 13.04 -10.95 1.38
C TYR A 122 13.26 -9.95 2.51
N GLU A 123 14.43 -9.33 2.52
CA GLU A 123 14.70 -8.17 3.35
C GLU A 123 14.63 -6.92 2.48
N ILE A 124 13.79 -5.97 2.89
CA ILE A 124 13.64 -4.67 2.26
C ILE A 124 14.26 -3.64 3.18
N SER A 125 15.33 -3.00 2.70
CA SER A 125 16.04 -1.94 3.41
C SER A 125 15.61 -0.60 2.84
N VAL A 126 15.21 0.31 3.72
CA VAL A 126 14.84 1.69 3.37
C VAL A 126 15.84 2.64 4.01
N GLN A 127 16.48 3.46 3.19
CA GLN A 127 17.38 4.51 3.66
C GLN A 127 16.67 5.85 3.52
N TYR A 128 16.64 6.62 4.61
CA TYR A 128 16.02 7.93 4.66
C TYR A 128 17.10 9.02 4.70
N ALA A 129 16.96 10.07 3.88
CA ALA A 129 17.90 11.18 3.84
C ALA A 129 18.03 11.97 5.16
N ARG A 130 17.02 11.92 6.03
CA ARG A 130 17.03 12.51 7.37
C ARG A 130 16.71 11.43 8.40
N GLU A 131 17.43 11.42 9.52
CA GLU A 131 17.26 10.44 10.59
C GLU A 131 15.78 10.35 11.01
N ASN A 132 15.17 9.21 10.72
CA ASN A 132 13.94 8.68 11.32
C ASN A 132 12.87 9.74 11.67
N GLY A 133 12.40 10.45 10.65
CA GLY A 133 11.25 11.35 10.76
C GLY A 133 11.55 12.77 11.25
N LYS A 134 12.75 13.07 11.78
CA LYS A 134 13.08 14.44 12.22
C LYS A 134 13.25 15.36 11.03
N GLY A 135 12.35 16.33 10.91
CA GLY A 135 12.33 17.31 9.83
C GLY A 135 11.68 16.83 8.54
N ARG A 136 10.86 15.76 8.58
CA ARG A 136 9.90 15.48 7.51
C ARG A 136 8.81 16.55 7.50
N LYS A 137 8.43 16.98 6.29
CA LYS A 137 7.27 17.86 6.12
C LYS A 137 6.03 17.11 6.58
N GLU A 138 5.21 17.75 7.40
CA GLU A 138 3.88 17.26 7.76
C GLU A 138 3.04 17.02 6.50
N GLY A 139 2.22 15.96 6.50
CA GLY A 139 1.44 15.57 5.32
C GLY A 139 2.28 14.89 4.22
N TYR A 140 3.38 14.21 4.56
CA TYR A 140 4.23 13.50 3.61
C TYR A 140 4.43 12.04 3.99
N ASP A 141 4.27 11.16 3.02
CA ASP A 141 4.45 9.72 3.13
C ASP A 141 5.34 9.17 2.01
N CYS A 142 5.93 8.01 2.26
CA CYS A 142 6.65 7.21 1.27
C CYS A 142 5.89 5.89 1.12
N ILE A 143 5.34 5.62 -0.07
CA ILE A 143 4.63 4.39 -0.38
C ILE A 143 5.58 3.43 -1.10
N LEU A 144 5.81 2.28 -0.49
CA LEU A 144 6.41 1.14 -1.18
C LEU A 144 5.35 0.45 -2.02
N SER A 145 5.68 0.16 -3.27
CA SER A 145 4.88 -0.67 -4.16
C SER A 145 5.67 -1.92 -4.51
N PHE A 146 5.03 -3.08 -4.30
CA PHE A 146 5.58 -4.39 -4.57
C PHE A 146 4.92 -4.95 -5.82
N ASP A 147 5.72 -5.23 -6.83
CA ASP A 147 5.36 -6.12 -7.93
C ASP A 147 5.82 -7.52 -7.56
N TYR A 148 4.89 -8.45 -7.38
CA TYR A 148 5.14 -9.72 -6.73
C TYR A 148 4.26 -10.82 -7.31
N ALA A 149 4.72 -12.07 -7.22
CA ALA A 149 4.03 -13.25 -7.68
C ALA A 149 4.22 -14.37 -6.66
N CYS A 150 3.19 -14.60 -5.85
CA CYS A 150 3.09 -15.65 -4.82
C CYS A 150 1.62 -15.88 -4.48
N GLU A 151 1.28 -16.72 -3.51
CA GLU A 151 -0.11 -16.88 -3.04
C GLU A 151 -0.47 -15.75 -2.10
N SER A 152 0.35 -15.57 -1.07
CA SER A 152 0.28 -14.45 -0.13
C SER A 152 1.67 -13.93 0.22
N MET A 153 1.73 -12.65 0.56
CA MET A 153 2.92 -11.96 1.03
C MET A 153 2.61 -11.31 2.37
N GLU A 154 3.38 -11.64 3.39
CA GLU A 154 3.26 -11.11 4.73
C GLU A 154 4.40 -10.14 4.99
N LEU A 155 4.10 -8.96 5.54
CA LEU A 155 5.08 -7.95 5.88
C LEU A 155 5.25 -7.87 7.40
N PHE A 156 6.51 -7.91 7.82
CA PHE A 156 6.93 -7.83 9.21
C PHE A 156 7.81 -6.60 9.44
N VAL A 157 7.55 -5.92 10.55
CA VAL A 157 8.40 -4.84 11.07
C VAL A 157 8.77 -5.20 12.50
N ASN A 158 10.06 -5.19 12.82
CA ASN A 158 10.58 -5.57 14.14
C ASN A 158 10.06 -6.94 14.63
N GLY A 159 9.94 -7.91 13.72
CA GLY A 159 9.48 -9.28 14.01
C GLY A 159 7.97 -9.46 14.15
N ARG A 160 7.16 -8.40 14.04
CA ARG A 160 5.70 -8.48 14.14
C ARG A 160 5.05 -8.36 12.77
N LYS A 161 4.06 -9.22 12.47
CA LYS A 161 3.24 -9.09 11.26
C LYS A 161 2.46 -7.78 11.32
N VAL A 162 2.68 -6.91 10.34
CA VAL A 162 2.02 -5.60 10.24
C VAL A 162 1.04 -5.52 9.08
N ASN A 163 1.19 -6.38 8.06
CA ASN A 163 0.25 -6.48 6.95
C ASN A 163 0.38 -7.81 6.21
N ASP A 164 -0.61 -8.15 5.40
CA ASP A 164 -0.59 -9.24 4.43
C ASP A 164 -1.34 -8.88 3.14
N TYR A 165 -0.90 -9.48 2.04
CA TYR A 165 -1.50 -9.31 0.72
C TYR A 165 -1.67 -10.66 0.06
N PHE A 166 -2.83 -10.88 -0.55
CA PHE A 166 -3.08 -12.03 -1.41
C PHE A 166 -2.91 -11.61 -2.87
N TYR A 167 -2.36 -12.51 -3.67
CA TYR A 167 -2.11 -12.20 -5.07
C TYR A 167 -3.40 -12.05 -5.87
N THR A 168 -3.53 -10.90 -6.52
CA THR A 168 -4.67 -10.56 -7.39
C THR A 168 -4.22 -10.14 -8.81
N GLY A 169 -2.92 -10.20 -9.09
CA GLY A 169 -2.30 -9.58 -10.26
C GLY A 169 -2.04 -8.08 -10.12
N GLN A 170 -2.42 -7.47 -9.00
CA GLN A 170 -2.15 -6.07 -8.69
C GLN A 170 -0.91 -5.91 -7.81
N LYS A 171 -0.30 -4.72 -7.85
CA LYS A 171 0.78 -4.36 -6.94
C LYS A 171 0.25 -4.20 -5.51
N ALA A 172 1.00 -4.67 -4.53
CA ALA A 172 0.74 -4.37 -3.13
C ALA A 172 1.33 -3.01 -2.76
N LEU A 173 0.61 -2.20 -1.97
CA LEU A 173 1.04 -0.87 -1.54
C LEU A 173 1.22 -0.83 -0.03
N PHE A 174 2.34 -0.31 0.46
CA PHE A 174 2.65 -0.22 1.89
C PHE A 174 3.11 1.19 2.27
N SER A 175 2.36 1.84 3.15
CA SER A 175 2.69 3.17 3.70
C SER A 175 3.80 3.08 4.73
N LEU A 176 4.95 3.71 4.47
CA LEU A 176 6.03 3.76 5.46
C LEU A 176 5.68 4.68 6.63
N GLY A 177 4.99 5.80 6.37
CA GLY A 177 4.60 6.78 7.38
C GLY A 177 3.64 6.21 8.41
N TYR A 178 2.65 5.41 7.98
CA TYR A 178 1.72 4.73 8.89
C TYR A 178 2.44 3.85 9.90
N PHE A 179 3.52 3.18 9.48
CA PHE A 179 4.33 2.31 10.35
C PHE A 179 5.55 3.03 10.97
N ALA A 180 5.48 4.35 11.13
CA ALA A 180 6.52 5.18 11.74
C ALA A 180 7.89 5.09 11.04
N PHE A 181 7.88 4.92 9.73
CA PHE A 181 9.03 4.90 8.84
C PHE A 181 10.11 3.86 9.22
N PRO A 182 9.79 2.56 9.12
CA PRO A 182 10.75 1.50 9.40
C PRO A 182 11.90 1.53 8.40
N THR A 183 13.12 1.25 8.86
CA THR A 183 14.31 1.15 7.98
C THR A 183 14.50 -0.26 7.43
N LYS A 184 13.83 -1.25 8.04
CA LYS A 184 13.90 -2.66 7.66
C LYS A 184 12.49 -3.28 7.71
N ILE A 185 12.12 -3.94 6.64
CA ILE A 185 10.88 -4.70 6.50
C ILE A 185 11.26 -6.09 6.01
N THR A 186 10.63 -7.11 6.59
CA THR A 186 10.79 -8.49 6.13
C THR A 186 9.52 -8.90 5.41
N ALA A 187 9.64 -9.37 4.17
CA ALA A 187 8.54 -9.96 3.42
C ALA A 187 8.69 -11.48 3.40
N VAL A 188 7.65 -12.19 3.86
CA VAL A 188 7.54 -13.65 3.78
C VAL A 188 6.54 -13.96 2.67
N LEU A 189 6.99 -14.63 1.62
CA LEU A 189 6.16 -15.01 0.49
C LEU A 189 5.81 -16.50 0.60
N HIS A 190 4.51 -16.77 0.64
CA HIS A 190 3.96 -18.12 0.56
C HIS A 190 3.75 -18.48 -0.93
N PRO A 191 4.34 -19.58 -1.42
CA PRO A 191 4.30 -19.91 -2.83
C PRO A 191 2.88 -20.20 -3.33
N LEU A 192 2.60 -19.72 -4.54
CA LEU A 192 1.45 -20.16 -5.31
C LEU A 192 1.87 -21.36 -6.18
N HIS A 193 1.18 -22.48 -6.05
CA HIS A 193 1.45 -23.69 -6.83
C HIS A 193 0.48 -23.85 -8.00
N GLU A 194 0.98 -24.46 -9.07
CA GLU A 194 0.14 -24.88 -10.18
C GLU A 194 -0.91 -25.89 -9.70
N GLY A 195 -2.18 -25.59 -9.96
CA GLY A 195 -3.31 -26.42 -9.55
C GLY A 195 -3.88 -26.08 -8.18
N ASP A 196 -3.36 -25.07 -7.48
CA ASP A 196 -4.02 -24.53 -6.28
C ASP A 196 -5.46 -24.13 -6.60
N HIS A 197 -6.39 -24.52 -5.73
CA HIS A 197 -7.82 -24.26 -5.88
C HIS A 197 -8.19 -22.83 -5.48
N ILE A 198 -7.50 -21.86 -6.07
CA ILE A 198 -7.76 -20.44 -5.90
C ILE A 198 -8.29 -19.82 -7.20
N TYR A 199 -9.23 -18.89 -7.06
CA TYR A 199 -9.76 -18.17 -8.21
C TYR A 199 -8.92 -16.92 -8.47
N LEU A 200 -8.03 -17.02 -9.45
CA LEU A 200 -7.28 -15.87 -9.96
C LEU A 200 -7.86 -15.42 -11.30
N GLN A 201 -7.96 -14.10 -11.47
CA GLN A 201 -8.32 -13.52 -12.77
C GLN A 201 -7.24 -13.78 -13.81
N GLU A 202 -5.97 -13.63 -13.40
CA GLU A 202 -4.80 -13.92 -14.21
C GLU A 202 -3.78 -14.67 -13.34
N TRP A 203 -3.28 -15.80 -13.86
CA TRP A 203 -2.23 -16.55 -13.20
C TRP A 203 -0.87 -15.90 -13.47
N PRO A 204 0.02 -15.81 -12.47
CA PRO A 204 1.36 -15.31 -12.71
C PRO A 204 2.14 -16.31 -13.56
N LYS A 205 3.23 -15.83 -14.18
CA LYS A 205 4.20 -16.74 -14.79
C LYS A 205 4.77 -17.69 -13.74
N MET A 206 4.59 -18.98 -13.96
CA MET A 206 5.13 -20.05 -13.14
C MET A 206 6.57 -20.38 -13.53
N ASP A 207 7.38 -20.73 -12.54
CA ASP A 207 8.70 -21.33 -12.70
C ASP A 207 8.76 -22.59 -11.83
N ASP A 208 9.13 -23.72 -12.42
CA ASP A 208 9.07 -25.04 -11.78
C ASP A 208 7.74 -25.30 -11.04
N LYS A 209 6.62 -25.06 -11.74
CA LYS A 209 5.24 -25.24 -11.25
C LYS A 209 4.83 -24.37 -10.05
N LYS A 210 5.59 -23.32 -9.73
CA LYS A 210 5.20 -22.37 -8.69
C LYS A 210 5.58 -20.93 -9.02
N ALA A 211 4.91 -19.99 -8.36
CA ALA A 211 5.29 -18.60 -8.32
C ALA A 211 5.55 -18.21 -6.86
N CYS A 212 6.76 -17.72 -6.60
CA CYS A 212 7.13 -17.21 -5.29
C CYS A 212 8.32 -16.26 -5.47
N ARG A 213 8.05 -14.98 -5.72
CA ARG A 213 9.09 -13.95 -5.92
C ARG A 213 8.52 -12.54 -5.83
N ILE A 214 9.40 -11.59 -5.48
CA ILE A 214 9.20 -10.15 -5.69
C ILE A 214 9.95 -9.78 -6.98
N GLU A 215 9.23 -9.23 -7.95
CA GLU A 215 9.78 -8.79 -9.24
C GLU A 215 10.43 -7.40 -9.11
N ALA A 216 9.77 -6.50 -8.37
CA ALA A 216 10.26 -5.16 -8.12
C ALA A 216 9.71 -4.58 -6.82
N VAL A 217 10.53 -3.77 -6.15
CA VAL A 217 10.10 -2.87 -5.08
C VAL A 217 10.40 -1.45 -5.52
N THR A 218 9.38 -0.61 -5.63
CA THR A 218 9.52 0.79 -6.01
C THR A 218 9.03 1.69 -4.89
N LEU A 219 9.71 2.82 -4.68
CA LEU A 219 9.31 3.81 -3.71
C LEU A 219 8.75 5.04 -4.43
N THR A 220 7.57 5.48 -4.00
CA THR A 220 6.97 6.74 -4.44
C THR A 220 6.72 7.62 -3.23
N GLU A 221 6.97 8.90 -3.40
CA GLU A 221 6.69 9.87 -2.35
C GLU A 221 5.33 10.52 -2.61
N GLN A 222 4.52 10.67 -1.56
CA GLN A 222 3.14 11.13 -1.67
C GLN A 222 2.78 12.09 -0.55
N PHE A 223 1.83 12.97 -0.83
CA PHE A 223 1.22 13.89 0.13
C PHE A 223 -0.03 13.27 0.73
N THR A 224 -0.21 13.41 2.04
CA THR A 224 -1.38 12.95 2.81
C THR A 224 -2.30 14.10 3.19
#